data_AF-A0A7G9SRP8-F1
#
_entry.id   AF-A0A7G9SRP8-F1
#
_cell.length_a   1.000
_cell.length_b   1.000
_cell.length_c   1.000
_cell.angle_alpha   90.00
_cell.angle_beta   90.00
_cell.angle_gamma   90.00
#
_symmetry.space_group_name_H-M   'P 1'
#
loop_
_entity.id
_entity.type
_entity.pdbx_description
1 polymer ?
#
loop_
_entity_poly.entity_id
_entity_poly.type
_entity_poly.pdbx_seq_one_letter_code
_entity_poly.pdbx_strand_id
1 'polypeptide(L)'
;MSVGDVALHTQRLRRVAKRHPSAFLLAAQLLSLLVYPLINDSAGGRVLFGAVALVVVPLAVWVVNRSSFVNTIAWLLAIPAMLLTVFAVVFENDALLPFSALLEAALYFYAAASLISYMLHDHKVTADELFAAAATFTLLAWGFAYAYYVCQAWYPGSFTGFEPERPRTWMELLFYSFTNLSATGLGDVLPVSAPARALTMLEQFAGVGYIATVVSRLIGLTIVRERG
;
A
#
# COMPACT_ATOMS: atom_id res chain seq x y z
N MET A 1 18.14 30.39 -7.90
CA MET A 1 18.78 29.13 -7.46
C MET A 1 19.67 28.65 -8.59
N SER A 2 20.96 28.42 -8.29
CA SER A 2 21.92 27.94 -9.29
C SER A 2 21.72 26.45 -9.55
N VAL A 3 22.00 25.98 -10.78
CA VAL A 3 21.93 24.56 -11.18
C VAL A 3 22.79 23.66 -10.27
N GLY A 4 23.85 24.21 -9.66
CA GLY A 4 24.69 23.50 -8.69
C GLY A 4 24.02 23.23 -7.34
N ASP A 5 23.13 24.10 -6.87
CA ASP A 5 22.41 23.94 -5.60
C ASP A 5 21.39 22.80 -5.69
N VAL A 6 20.73 22.67 -6.85
CA VAL A 6 19.76 21.59 -7.12
C VAL A 6 20.46 20.23 -7.16
N ALA A 7 21.65 20.16 -7.78
CA ALA A 7 22.45 18.93 -7.86
C ALA A 7 22.98 18.47 -6.49
N LEU A 8 23.39 19.41 -5.63
CA LEU A 8 23.84 19.10 -4.26
C LEU A 8 22.67 18.70 -3.35
N HIS A 9 21.49 19.32 -3.51
CA HIS A 9 20.28 18.93 -2.79
C HIS A 9 19.81 17.53 -3.18
N THR A 10 19.78 17.22 -4.48
CA THR A 10 19.41 15.88 -4.99
C THR A 10 20.40 14.79 -4.57
N GLN A 11 21.71 15.09 -4.48
CA GLN A 11 22.69 14.14 -3.96
C GLN A 11 22.58 13.92 -2.44
N ARG A 12 22.28 14.96 -1.66
CA ARG A 12 22.01 14.83 -0.21
C ARG A 12 20.72 14.05 0.05
N LEU A 13 19.65 14.35 -0.67
CA LEU A 13 18.39 13.60 -0.64
C LEU A 13 18.62 12.13 -1.02
N ARG A 14 19.43 11.84 -2.04
CA ARG A 14 19.81 10.46 -2.40
C ARG A 14 20.62 9.73 -1.32
N ARG A 15 21.50 10.43 -0.57
CA ARG A 15 22.25 9.82 0.55
C ARG A 15 21.39 9.58 1.79
N VAL A 16 20.43 10.47 2.06
CA VAL A 16 19.45 10.30 3.15
C VAL A 16 18.43 9.21 2.80
N ALA A 17 17.98 9.14 1.54
CA ALA A 17 17.12 8.07 1.03
C ALA A 17 17.77 6.69 1.16
N LYS A 18 19.10 6.58 0.95
CA LYS A 18 19.82 5.32 1.21
C LYS A 18 19.92 4.94 2.69
N ARG A 19 19.73 5.88 3.63
CA ARG A 19 19.79 5.64 5.08
C ARG A 19 18.44 5.28 5.69
N HIS A 20 17.33 5.80 5.16
CA HIS A 20 15.98 5.54 5.68
C HIS A 20 14.95 5.33 4.54
N PRO A 21 15.05 4.24 3.76
CA PRO A 21 14.16 4.04 2.62
C PRO A 21 12.69 3.92 3.02
N SER A 22 12.42 3.37 4.20
CA SER A 22 11.05 3.16 4.70
C SER A 22 10.34 4.47 5.02
N ALA A 23 11.08 5.49 5.46
CA ALA A 23 10.54 6.82 5.73
C ALA A 23 10.04 7.52 4.46
N PHE A 24 10.75 7.36 3.34
CA PHE A 24 10.33 7.92 2.05
C PHE A 24 9.09 7.23 1.51
N LEU A 25 9.02 5.90 1.66
CA LEU A 25 7.81 5.15 1.27
C LEU A 25 6.61 5.60 2.10
N LEU A 26 6.75 5.69 3.42
CA LEU A 26 5.69 6.19 4.30
C LEU A 26 5.26 7.61 3.91
N ALA A 27 6.22 8.51 3.71
CA ALA A 27 5.93 9.88 3.30
C ALA A 27 5.17 9.92 1.96
N ALA A 28 5.58 9.12 0.97
CA ALA A 28 4.90 9.04 -0.31
C ALA A 28 3.46 8.49 -0.17
N GLN A 29 3.25 7.47 0.66
CA GLN A 29 1.93 6.90 0.93
C GLN A 29 1.01 7.92 1.63
N LEU A 30 1.50 8.61 2.66
CA LEU A 30 0.74 9.65 3.36
C LEU A 30 0.44 10.85 2.45
N LEU A 31 1.41 11.29 1.66
CA LEU A 31 1.20 12.34 0.65
C LEU A 31 0.16 11.91 -0.39
N SER A 32 0.14 10.64 -0.80
CA SER A 32 -0.86 10.14 -1.74
C SER A 32 -2.28 10.23 -1.18
N LEU A 33 -2.47 10.03 0.13
CA LEU A 33 -3.77 10.23 0.78
C LEU A 33 -4.21 11.70 0.77
N LEU A 34 -3.27 12.63 0.93
CA LEU A 34 -3.58 14.07 0.93
C LEU A 34 -3.84 14.63 -0.46
N VAL A 35 -3.22 14.04 -1.48
CA VAL A 35 -3.39 14.48 -2.89
C VAL A 35 -4.73 14.02 -3.45
N TYR A 36 -5.26 12.88 -2.98
CA TYR A 36 -6.43 12.26 -3.58
C TYR A 36 -7.71 13.13 -3.54
N PRO A 37 -8.08 13.79 -2.42
CA PRO A 37 -9.26 14.66 -2.38
C PRO A 37 -9.17 15.89 -3.29
N LEU A 38 -7.97 16.23 -3.78
CA LEU A 38 -7.73 17.39 -4.63
C LEU A 38 -8.00 17.11 -6.13
N ILE A 39 -8.26 15.86 -6.49
CA ILE A 39 -8.45 15.44 -7.88
C ILE A 39 -9.95 15.14 -8.12
N ASN A 40 -10.57 15.90 -9.03
CA ASN A 40 -12.02 15.89 -9.28
C ASN A 40 -12.59 14.54 -9.78
N ASP A 41 -13.78 14.19 -9.29
CA ASP A 41 -14.46 12.88 -9.44
C ASP A 41 -14.95 12.52 -10.85
N SER A 42 -15.12 13.47 -11.78
CA SER A 42 -15.94 13.22 -13.00
C SER A 42 -15.28 12.37 -14.09
N ALA A 43 -13.95 12.25 -14.08
CA ALA A 43 -13.16 11.34 -14.93
C ALA A 43 -11.84 10.91 -14.23
N GLY A 44 -11.65 11.37 -12.99
CA GLY A 44 -10.39 11.30 -12.26
C GLY A 44 -10.09 9.94 -11.67
N GLY A 45 -11.09 9.12 -11.33
CA GLY A 45 -10.88 7.84 -10.63
C GLY A 45 -9.95 6.87 -11.35
N ARG A 46 -10.08 6.75 -12.68
CA ARG A 46 -9.22 5.89 -13.53
C ARG A 46 -7.79 6.43 -13.63
N VAL A 47 -7.65 7.74 -13.80
CA VAL A 47 -6.34 8.42 -13.91
C VAL A 47 -5.63 8.42 -12.54
N LEU A 48 -6.37 8.57 -11.45
CA LEU A 48 -5.89 8.48 -10.07
C LEU A 48 -5.40 7.08 -9.72
N PHE A 49 -6.20 6.06 -10.02
CA PHE A 49 -5.81 4.66 -9.87
C PHE A 49 -4.49 4.39 -10.61
N GLY A 50 -4.40 4.86 -11.86
CA GLY A 50 -3.16 4.80 -12.64
C GLY A 50 -2.00 5.59 -12.06
N ALA A 51 -2.22 6.81 -11.57
CA ALA A 51 -1.17 7.67 -11.04
C ALA A 51 -0.60 7.13 -9.71
N VAL A 52 -1.47 6.62 -8.82
CA VAL A 52 -1.07 5.99 -7.55
C VAL A 52 -0.29 4.72 -7.85
N ALA A 53 -0.76 3.87 -8.77
CA ALA A 53 -0.02 2.71 -9.24
C ALA A 53 1.37 3.11 -9.78
N LEU A 54 1.46 4.11 -10.65
CA LEU A 54 2.72 4.51 -11.29
C LEU A 54 3.76 5.13 -10.33
N VAL A 55 3.35 5.63 -9.17
CA VAL A 55 4.26 6.27 -8.20
C VAL A 55 4.55 5.37 -7.00
N VAL A 56 3.52 4.76 -6.42
CA VAL A 56 3.66 3.99 -5.17
C VAL A 56 4.21 2.59 -5.44
N VAL A 57 3.88 1.97 -6.58
CA VAL A 57 4.44 0.64 -6.94
C VAL A 57 5.95 0.68 -7.10
N PRO A 58 6.57 1.60 -7.88
CA PRO A 58 8.02 1.68 -7.95
C PRO A 58 8.70 1.97 -6.60
N LEU A 59 8.05 2.75 -5.73
CA LEU A 59 8.56 3.03 -4.38
C LEU A 59 8.49 1.79 -3.48
N ALA A 60 7.42 1.01 -3.57
CA ALA A 60 7.31 -0.27 -2.86
C ALA A 60 8.41 -1.23 -3.33
N VAL A 61 8.65 -1.35 -4.64
CA VAL A 61 9.75 -2.15 -5.20
C VAL A 61 11.11 -1.64 -4.72
N TRP A 62 11.32 -0.33 -4.67
CA TRP A 62 12.58 0.27 -4.22
C TRP A 62 12.90 -0.06 -2.76
N VAL A 63 11.90 -0.06 -1.87
CA VAL A 63 12.09 -0.47 -0.47
C VAL A 63 12.44 -1.94 -0.34
N VAL A 64 11.85 -2.79 -1.19
CA VAL A 64 12.08 -4.25 -1.21
C VAL A 64 13.43 -4.62 -1.83
N ASN A 65 14.07 -3.72 -2.57
CA ASN A 65 15.30 -3.95 -3.33
C ASN A 65 16.57 -4.08 -2.45
N ARG A 66 16.62 -5.13 -1.63
CA ARG A 66 17.75 -5.48 -0.76
C ARG A 66 18.40 -6.82 -1.09
N SER A 67 17.66 -7.76 -1.71
CA SER A 67 18.16 -9.07 -2.16
C SER A 67 17.78 -9.32 -3.63
N SER A 68 18.69 -9.94 -4.39
CA SER A 68 18.52 -10.15 -5.84
C SER A 68 17.30 -11.00 -6.20
N PHE A 69 17.02 -12.05 -5.42
CA PHE A 69 15.85 -12.91 -5.63
C PHE A 69 14.54 -12.17 -5.32
N VAL A 70 14.53 -11.41 -4.23
CA VAL A 70 13.33 -10.69 -3.76
C VAL A 70 12.96 -9.57 -4.76
N ASN A 71 13.99 -8.89 -5.27
CA ASN A 71 13.83 -7.85 -6.28
C ASN A 71 13.25 -8.41 -7.60
N THR A 72 13.67 -9.60 -8.05
CA THR A 72 13.15 -10.20 -9.29
C THR A 72 11.65 -10.44 -9.22
N ILE A 73 11.13 -10.99 -8.12
CA ILE A 73 9.70 -11.22 -7.93
C ILE A 73 8.94 -9.88 -7.91
N ALA A 74 9.46 -8.88 -7.20
CA ALA A 74 8.85 -7.56 -7.15
C ALA A 74 8.72 -6.93 -8.55
N TRP A 75 9.76 -7.02 -9.39
CA TRP A 75 9.69 -6.54 -10.78
C TRP A 75 8.76 -7.36 -11.67
N LEU A 76 8.73 -8.69 -11.47
CA LEU A 76 7.83 -9.59 -12.19
C LEU A 76 6.35 -9.29 -11.91
N LEU A 77 6.02 -8.76 -10.73
CA LEU A 77 4.67 -8.30 -10.39
C LEU A 77 4.43 -6.86 -10.85
N ALA A 78 5.39 -5.96 -10.61
CA ALA A 78 5.25 -4.54 -10.87
C ALA A 78 5.14 -4.21 -12.37
N ILE A 79 5.97 -4.81 -13.23
CA ILE A 79 5.98 -4.48 -14.66
C ILE A 79 4.65 -4.86 -15.31
N PRO A 80 4.12 -6.09 -15.17
CA PRO A 80 2.84 -6.44 -15.77
C PRO A 80 1.69 -5.63 -15.19
N ALA A 81 1.69 -5.34 -13.88
CA ALA A 81 0.69 -4.47 -13.27
C ALA A 81 0.68 -3.07 -13.91
N MET A 82 1.85 -2.42 -13.98
CA MET A 82 1.96 -1.09 -14.60
C MET A 82 1.55 -1.10 -16.08
N LEU A 83 1.96 -2.13 -16.84
CA LEU A 83 1.60 -2.26 -18.24
C LEU A 83 0.08 -2.46 -18.43
N LEU A 84 -0.55 -3.31 -17.62
CA LEU A 84 -1.99 -3.54 -17.67
C LEU A 84 -2.76 -2.28 -17.27
N THR A 85 -2.34 -1.58 -16.21
CA THR A 85 -2.95 -0.31 -15.80
C THR A 85 -2.84 0.72 -16.93
N VAL A 86 -1.64 0.94 -17.49
CA VAL A 86 -1.47 1.90 -18.61
C VAL A 86 -2.31 1.51 -19.81
N PHE A 87 -2.32 0.22 -20.18
CA PHE A 87 -3.11 -0.27 -21.30
C PHE A 87 -4.62 -0.08 -21.06
N ALA A 88 -5.12 -0.41 -19.87
CA ALA A 88 -6.52 -0.20 -19.50
C ALA A 88 -6.93 1.27 -19.58
N VAL A 89 -6.06 2.19 -19.13
CA VAL A 89 -6.33 3.63 -19.18
C VAL A 89 -6.28 4.19 -20.61
N VAL A 90 -5.29 3.79 -21.41
CA VAL A 90 -5.08 4.29 -22.77
C VAL A 90 -6.12 3.77 -23.76
N PHE A 91 -6.50 2.50 -23.64
CA PHE A 91 -7.46 1.84 -24.54
C PHE A 91 -8.88 1.81 -23.99
N GLU A 92 -9.14 2.49 -22.87
CA GLU A 92 -10.44 2.56 -22.20
C GLU A 92 -11.08 1.20 -21.93
N ASN A 93 -10.25 0.22 -21.56
CA ASN A 93 -10.67 -1.16 -21.37
C ASN A 93 -10.73 -1.50 -19.87
N ASP A 94 -11.89 -1.23 -19.28
CA ASP A 94 -12.13 -1.43 -17.85
C ASP A 94 -12.07 -2.92 -17.43
N ALA A 95 -12.21 -3.86 -18.37
CA ALA A 95 -12.10 -5.29 -18.07
C ALA A 95 -10.68 -5.72 -17.66
N LEU A 96 -9.66 -4.91 -17.96
CA LEU A 96 -8.27 -5.19 -17.59
C LEU A 96 -7.88 -4.65 -16.21
N LEU A 97 -8.63 -3.69 -15.67
CA LEU A 97 -8.35 -3.08 -14.36
C LEU A 97 -8.33 -4.10 -13.22
N PRO A 98 -9.24 -5.09 -13.13
CA PRO A 98 -9.21 -6.09 -12.05
C PRO A 98 -7.97 -6.97 -12.10
N PHE A 99 -7.48 -7.31 -13.30
CA PHE A 99 -6.25 -8.11 -13.43
C PHE A 99 -5.02 -7.31 -13.02
N SER A 100 -5.00 -6.02 -13.35
CA SER A 100 -3.94 -5.15 -12.85
C SER A 100 -4.00 -5.01 -11.32
N ALA A 101 -5.18 -4.70 -10.78
CA ALA A 101 -5.42 -4.60 -9.34
C ALA A 101 -5.01 -5.87 -8.59
N LEU A 102 -5.21 -7.06 -9.17
CA LEU A 102 -4.78 -8.33 -8.58
C LEU A 102 -3.25 -8.41 -8.45
N LEU A 103 -2.51 -7.99 -9.48
CA LEU A 103 -1.05 -7.94 -9.44
C LEU A 103 -0.53 -6.85 -8.50
N GLU A 104 -1.20 -5.70 -8.46
CA GLU A 104 -0.90 -4.63 -7.51
C GLU A 104 -1.11 -5.13 -6.07
N ALA A 105 -2.24 -5.77 -5.75
CA ALA A 105 -2.50 -6.41 -4.46
C ALA A 105 -1.39 -7.40 -4.09
N ALA A 106 -1.03 -8.29 -5.01
CA ALA A 106 0.04 -9.27 -4.80
C ALA A 106 1.39 -8.60 -4.50
N LEU A 107 1.73 -7.53 -5.22
CA LEU A 107 2.94 -6.76 -4.99
C LEU A 107 2.93 -6.08 -3.60
N TYR A 108 1.81 -5.46 -3.22
CA TYR A 108 1.69 -4.81 -1.90
C TYR A 108 1.82 -5.82 -0.76
N PHE A 109 1.17 -6.99 -0.86
CA PHE A 109 1.34 -8.06 0.12
C PHE A 109 2.76 -8.62 0.14
N TYR A 110 3.38 -8.76 -1.03
CA TYR A 110 4.78 -9.18 -1.14
C TYR A 110 5.74 -8.19 -0.48
N ALA A 111 5.54 -6.89 -0.71
CA ALA A 111 6.32 -5.83 -0.11
C ALA A 111 6.12 -5.77 1.42
N ALA A 112 4.88 -5.90 1.88
CA ALA A 112 4.56 -5.98 3.31
C ALA A 112 5.24 -7.19 3.96
N ALA A 113 5.12 -8.39 3.39
CA ALA A 113 5.78 -9.59 3.89
C ALA A 113 7.31 -9.46 3.91
N SER A 114 7.89 -8.81 2.90
CA SER A 114 9.33 -8.54 2.83
C SER A 114 9.78 -7.59 3.95
N LEU A 115 9.03 -6.52 4.22
CA LEU A 115 9.32 -5.61 5.33
C LEU A 115 9.10 -6.25 6.70
N ILE A 116 8.07 -7.06 6.87
CA ILE A 116 7.85 -7.84 8.10
C ILE A 116 9.03 -8.77 8.33
N SER A 117 9.43 -9.53 7.31
CA SER A 117 10.60 -10.42 7.41
C SER A 117 11.87 -9.64 7.77
N TYR A 118 12.09 -8.48 7.13
CA TYR A 118 13.20 -7.59 7.46
C TYR A 118 13.20 -7.16 8.94
N MET A 119 12.07 -6.65 9.44
CA MET A 119 11.94 -6.21 10.83
C MET A 119 12.07 -7.36 11.84
N LEU A 120 11.70 -8.59 11.47
CA LEU A 120 11.80 -9.76 12.33
C LEU A 120 13.21 -10.37 12.37
N HIS A 121 13.99 -10.24 11.29
CA HIS A 121 15.35 -10.80 11.21
C HIS A 121 16.39 -9.94 11.94
N ASP A 122 16.23 -8.62 11.95
CA ASP A 122 17.21 -7.75 12.60
C ASP A 122 16.99 -7.70 14.13
N HIS A 123 18.11 -7.61 14.86
CA HIS A 123 18.13 -7.58 16.33
C HIS A 123 18.32 -6.16 16.88
N LYS A 124 18.61 -5.18 16.03
CA LYS A 124 18.85 -3.79 16.44
C LYS A 124 17.79 -2.85 15.89
N VAL A 125 16.88 -2.42 16.77
CA VAL A 125 15.88 -1.41 16.40
C VAL A 125 16.53 -0.08 16.05
N THR A 126 16.38 0.31 14.78
CA THR A 126 16.76 1.61 14.25
C THR A 126 15.53 2.46 13.94
N ALA A 127 15.71 3.78 13.75
CA ALA A 127 14.61 4.65 13.34
C ALA A 127 13.97 4.21 12.00
N ASP A 128 14.74 3.57 11.10
CA ASP A 128 14.20 3.04 9.85
C ASP A 128 13.21 1.89 10.10
N GLU A 129 13.41 1.08 11.14
CA GLU A 129 12.46 0.00 11.48
C GLU A 129 11.13 0.55 12.00
N LEU A 130 11.14 1.67 12.73
CA LEU A 130 9.90 2.31 13.17
C LEU A 130 9.12 2.88 11.97
N PHE A 131 9.83 3.49 11.00
CA PHE A 131 9.21 3.92 9.75
C PHE A 131 8.77 2.74 8.88
N ALA A 132 9.52 1.63 8.87
CA ALA A 132 9.16 0.40 8.18
C ALA A 132 7.89 -0.21 8.75
N ALA A 133 7.69 -0.15 10.07
CA ALA A 133 6.46 -0.60 10.69
C ALA A 133 5.26 0.24 10.22
N ALA A 134 5.38 1.57 10.25
CA ALA A 134 4.30 2.43 9.73
C ALA A 134 4.06 2.21 8.22
N ALA A 135 5.12 2.08 7.41
CA ALA A 135 5.02 1.82 5.97
C ALA A 135 4.45 0.43 5.65
N THR A 136 4.68 -0.56 6.51
CA THR A 136 4.10 -1.90 6.35
C THR A 136 2.60 -1.89 6.58
N PHE A 137 2.13 -1.14 7.58
CA PHE A 137 0.70 -0.96 7.85
C PHE A 137 -0.01 -0.38 6.61
N THR A 138 0.55 0.66 6.01
CA THR A 138 0.01 1.26 4.79
C THR A 138 0.12 0.30 3.59
N LEU A 139 1.21 -0.46 3.43
CA LEU A 139 1.27 -1.48 2.36
C LEU A 139 0.15 -2.52 2.49
N LEU A 140 -0.15 -2.98 3.70
CA LEU A 140 -1.27 -3.89 3.95
C LEU A 140 -2.62 -3.25 3.58
N ALA A 141 -2.84 -2.00 3.98
CA ALA A 141 -4.07 -1.27 3.64
C ALA A 141 -4.25 -1.12 2.12
N TRP A 142 -3.20 -0.80 1.37
CA TRP A 142 -3.30 -0.73 -0.10
C TRP A 142 -3.54 -2.12 -0.70
N GLY A 143 -2.83 -3.14 -0.22
CA GLY A 143 -3.00 -4.52 -0.69
C GLY A 143 -4.45 -5.00 -0.55
N PHE A 144 -5.07 -4.75 0.60
CA PHE A 144 -6.48 -5.09 0.81
C PHE A 144 -7.43 -4.18 0.01
N ALA A 145 -7.16 -2.88 -0.13
CA ALA A 145 -7.96 -2.01 -0.99
C ALA A 145 -8.02 -2.52 -2.44
N TYR A 146 -6.89 -2.96 -3.01
CA TYR A 146 -6.87 -3.61 -4.32
C TYR A 146 -7.60 -4.94 -4.32
N ALA A 147 -7.45 -5.77 -3.29
CA ALA A 147 -8.20 -7.02 -3.17
C ALA A 147 -9.72 -6.78 -3.10
N TYR A 148 -10.16 -5.73 -2.42
CA TYR A 148 -11.56 -5.31 -2.38
C TYR A 148 -12.05 -4.80 -3.73
N TYR A 149 -11.23 -4.04 -4.46
CA TYR A 149 -11.54 -3.62 -5.82
C TYR A 149 -11.74 -4.83 -6.75
N VAL A 150 -10.84 -5.82 -6.68
CA VAL A 150 -10.96 -7.07 -7.44
C VAL A 150 -12.23 -7.84 -7.05
N CYS A 151 -12.50 -7.96 -5.74
CA CYS A 151 -13.71 -8.60 -5.24
C CYS A 151 -14.98 -7.90 -5.76
N GLN A 152 -14.99 -6.57 -5.78
CA GLN A 152 -16.09 -5.78 -6.34
C GLN A 152 -16.28 -6.00 -7.83
N ALA A 153 -15.19 -6.07 -8.59
CA ALA A 153 -15.24 -6.28 -10.02
C ALA A 153 -15.75 -7.69 -10.41
N TRP A 154 -15.35 -8.73 -9.66
CA TRP A 154 -15.80 -10.10 -9.92
C TRP A 154 -17.16 -10.43 -9.31
N TYR A 155 -17.52 -9.78 -8.21
CA TYR A 155 -18.80 -9.95 -7.52
C TYR A 155 -19.49 -8.58 -7.38
N PRO A 156 -20.21 -8.12 -8.41
CA PRO A 156 -20.99 -6.90 -8.33
C PRO A 156 -21.96 -6.92 -7.15
N GLY A 157 -22.10 -5.79 -6.45
CA GLY A 157 -22.91 -5.71 -5.22
C GLY A 157 -22.29 -6.42 -4.01
N SER A 158 -20.99 -6.71 -4.02
CA SER A 158 -20.27 -7.27 -2.87
C SER A 158 -20.09 -6.29 -1.71
N PHE A 159 -20.10 -4.99 -1.99
CA PHE A 159 -20.06 -3.89 -1.04
C PHE A 159 -21.27 -2.99 -1.20
N THR A 160 -21.76 -2.43 -0.10
CA THR A 160 -22.84 -1.45 -0.05
C THR A 160 -22.44 -0.25 0.81
N GLY A 161 -23.30 0.77 0.88
CA GLY A 161 -23.15 1.94 1.74
C GLY A 161 -24.31 2.90 1.54
N PHE A 162 -24.09 4.22 1.70
CA PHE A 162 -25.20 5.20 1.65
C PHE A 162 -26.02 5.18 0.34
N GLU A 163 -25.38 4.93 -0.80
CA GLU A 163 -26.02 4.73 -2.09
C GLU A 163 -25.93 3.24 -2.47
N PRO A 164 -26.92 2.38 -2.18
CA PRO A 164 -26.73 0.92 -2.24
C PRO A 164 -26.38 0.36 -3.63
N GLU A 165 -26.84 1.00 -4.71
CA GLU A 165 -26.69 0.49 -6.08
C GLU A 165 -25.39 0.94 -6.77
N ARG A 166 -24.69 1.95 -6.23
CA ARG A 166 -23.46 2.48 -6.83
C ARG A 166 -22.25 1.60 -6.44
N PRO A 167 -21.34 1.24 -7.37
CA PRO A 167 -20.06 0.63 -6.99
C PRO A 167 -19.24 1.55 -6.08
N ARG A 168 -18.53 0.99 -5.10
CA ARG A 168 -17.60 1.77 -4.27
C ARG A 168 -16.45 2.28 -5.12
N THR A 169 -16.12 3.55 -4.96
CA THR A 169 -14.94 4.18 -5.53
C THR A 169 -13.67 3.61 -4.90
N TRP A 170 -12.54 3.85 -5.54
CA TRP A 170 -11.24 3.47 -4.99
C TRP A 170 -10.99 4.09 -3.61
N MET A 171 -11.32 5.36 -3.41
CA MET A 171 -11.15 6.01 -2.11
C MET A 171 -12.03 5.40 -1.03
N GLU A 172 -13.29 5.09 -1.34
CA GLU A 172 -14.19 4.41 -0.41
C GLU A 172 -13.64 3.04 0.01
N LEU A 173 -13.08 2.26 -0.94
CA LEU A 173 -12.46 0.96 -0.63
C LEU A 173 -11.14 1.08 0.14
N LEU A 174 -10.34 2.12 -0.14
CA LEU A 174 -9.12 2.41 0.60
C LEU A 174 -9.44 2.86 2.02
N PHE A 175 -10.41 3.76 2.19
CA PHE A 175 -10.90 4.18 3.49
C PHE A 175 -11.45 2.99 4.30
N TYR A 176 -12.25 2.13 3.66
CA TYR A 176 -12.76 0.89 4.25
C TYR A 176 -11.62 -0.01 4.77
N SER A 177 -10.60 -0.24 3.94
CA SER A 177 -9.43 -1.03 4.33
C SER A 177 -8.68 -0.42 5.52
N PHE A 178 -8.40 0.89 5.49
CA PHE A 178 -7.76 1.58 6.62
C PHE A 178 -8.54 1.41 7.93
N THR A 179 -9.84 1.64 7.88
CA THR A 179 -10.72 1.51 9.05
C THR A 179 -10.73 0.09 9.59
N ASN A 180 -10.88 -0.88 8.70
CA ASN A 180 -11.02 -2.29 9.08
C ASN A 180 -9.70 -2.85 9.60
N LEU A 181 -8.57 -2.55 8.93
CA LEU A 181 -7.23 -2.93 9.35
C LEU A 181 -6.83 -2.27 10.68
N SER A 182 -7.22 -1.02 10.90
CA SER A 182 -6.95 -0.29 12.16
C SER A 182 -7.93 -0.64 13.28
N ALA A 183 -8.98 -1.41 13.00
CA ALA A 183 -10.10 -1.70 13.90
C ALA A 183 -10.75 -0.45 14.52
N THR A 184 -10.81 0.67 13.79
CA THR A 184 -11.43 1.92 14.30
C THR A 184 -12.95 1.92 14.15
N GLY A 185 -13.49 1.11 13.23
CA GLY A 185 -14.93 0.93 13.03
C GLY A 185 -15.65 2.12 12.36
N LEU A 186 -14.92 3.13 11.87
CA LEU A 186 -15.44 4.26 11.11
C LEU A 186 -15.64 3.89 9.63
N GLY A 187 -16.83 3.49 9.21
CA GLY A 187 -17.06 3.08 7.82
C GLY A 187 -18.45 3.41 7.31
N ASP A 188 -18.50 3.92 6.09
CA ASP A 188 -19.69 4.08 5.25
C ASP A 188 -19.80 2.97 4.18
N VAL A 189 -18.83 2.07 4.13
CA VAL A 189 -18.78 0.88 3.28
C VAL A 189 -18.97 -0.38 4.12
N LEU A 190 -19.85 -1.27 3.65
CA LEU A 190 -20.18 -2.53 4.33
C LEU A 190 -20.05 -3.73 3.37
N PRO A 191 -19.39 -4.82 3.77
CA PRO A 191 -19.31 -6.05 2.97
C PRO A 191 -20.62 -6.85 3.11
N VAL A 192 -21.28 -7.13 1.99
CA VAL A 192 -22.56 -7.86 1.99
C VAL A 192 -22.41 -9.29 1.49
N SER A 193 -21.58 -9.52 0.46
CA SER A 193 -21.41 -10.86 -0.10
C SER A 193 -20.48 -11.74 0.74
N ALA A 194 -20.64 -13.05 0.63
CA ALA A 194 -19.77 -14.02 1.29
C ALA A 194 -18.26 -13.80 0.98
N PRO A 195 -17.81 -13.61 -0.28
CA PRO A 195 -16.39 -13.36 -0.54
C PRO A 195 -15.88 -12.05 0.06
N ALA A 196 -16.68 -10.97 0.04
CA ALA A 196 -16.29 -9.71 0.66
C ALA A 196 -16.13 -9.82 2.18
N ARG A 197 -17.06 -10.53 2.85
CA ARG A 197 -16.97 -10.79 4.29
C ARG A 197 -15.76 -11.65 4.65
N ALA A 198 -15.48 -12.69 3.89
CA ALA A 198 -14.30 -13.52 4.10
C ALA A 198 -13.01 -12.70 3.97
N LEU A 199 -12.91 -11.87 2.93
CA LEU A 199 -11.76 -10.98 2.73
C LEU A 199 -11.61 -9.96 3.86
N THR A 200 -12.73 -9.41 4.35
CA THR A 200 -12.79 -8.51 5.51
C THR A 200 -12.25 -9.18 6.77
N MET A 201 -12.66 -10.41 7.04
CA MET A 201 -12.20 -11.17 8.21
C MET A 201 -10.70 -11.49 8.13
N LEU A 202 -10.19 -11.78 6.93
CA LEU A 202 -8.76 -11.98 6.69
C LEU A 202 -7.96 -10.70 6.95
N GLU A 203 -8.47 -9.54 6.53
CA GLU A 203 -7.84 -8.25 6.82
C GLU A 203 -7.82 -7.96 8.33
N GLN A 204 -8.92 -8.19 9.04
CA GLN A 204 -8.99 -8.00 10.49
C GLN A 204 -7.96 -8.88 11.21
N PHE A 205 -7.88 -10.15 10.83
CA PHE A 205 -6.90 -11.08 11.38
C PHE A 205 -5.46 -10.63 11.08
N ALA A 206 -5.19 -10.20 9.85
CA ALA A 206 -3.88 -9.68 9.46
C ALA A 206 -3.49 -8.40 10.22
N GLY A 207 -4.43 -7.45 10.39
CA GLY A 207 -4.19 -6.18 11.09
C GLY A 207 -3.86 -6.38 12.56
N VAL A 208 -4.68 -7.15 13.28
CA VAL A 208 -4.44 -7.45 14.69
C VAL A 208 -3.14 -8.27 14.85
N GLY A 209 -2.94 -9.28 14.00
CA GLY A 209 -1.72 -10.10 14.02
C GLY A 209 -0.47 -9.27 13.76
N TYR A 210 -0.52 -8.32 12.83
CA TYR A 210 0.57 -7.41 12.52
C TYR A 210 0.96 -6.54 13.72
N ILE A 211 -0.01 -5.86 14.34
CA ILE A 211 0.25 -5.01 15.51
C ILE A 211 0.80 -5.85 16.66
N ALA A 212 0.17 -7.01 16.94
CA ALA A 212 0.57 -7.87 18.03
C ALA A 212 1.99 -8.41 17.90
N THR A 213 2.40 -8.81 16.69
CA THR A 213 3.69 -9.49 16.47
C THR A 213 4.84 -8.52 16.16
N VAL A 214 4.63 -7.57 15.25
CA VAL A 214 5.70 -6.71 14.76
C VAL A 214 5.87 -5.50 15.66
N VAL A 215 4.80 -4.75 15.91
CA VAL A 215 4.87 -3.50 16.68
C VAL A 215 5.29 -3.77 18.12
N SER A 216 4.68 -4.79 18.76
CA SER A 216 5.07 -5.17 20.14
C SER A 216 6.53 -5.60 20.25
N ARG A 217 7.06 -6.35 19.27
CA ARG A 217 8.47 -6.78 19.27
C ARG A 217 9.42 -5.59 19.14
N LEU A 218 9.15 -4.68 18.22
CA LEU A 218 9.96 -3.47 18.03
C LEU A 218 10.01 -2.64 19.30
N ILE A 219 8.85 -2.39 19.92
CA ILE A 219 8.76 -1.65 21.19
C ILE A 219 9.55 -2.38 22.29
N GLY A 220 9.38 -3.70 22.41
CA GLY A 220 10.09 -4.52 23.40
C GLY A 220 11.61 -4.44 23.28
N LEU A 221 12.15 -4.46 22.06
CA LEU A 221 13.58 -4.34 21.81
C LEU A 221 14.13 -2.94 22.12
N THR A 222 13.36 -1.87 21.88
CA THR A 222 13.76 -0.51 22.29
C THR A 222 13.90 -0.38 23.80
N ILE A 223 12.96 -0.95 24.58
CA ILE A 223 13.00 -0.88 26.05
C ILE A 223 14.19 -1.64 26.63
N VAL A 224 14.53 -2.82 26.07
CA VAL A 224 15.69 -3.60 26.52
C VAL A 224 17.00 -2.84 26.28
N ARG A 225 17.09 -2.11 25.17
CA ARG A 225 18.28 -1.31 24.82
C ARG A 225 18.50 -0.12 25.75
N GLU A 226 17.44 0.51 26.28
CA GLU A 226 17.59 1.63 27.22
C GLU A 226 18.08 1.18 28.61
N ARG A 227 17.99 -0.12 28.93
CA ARG A 227 18.39 -0.69 30.23
C ARG A 227 19.80 -1.27 30.27
N GLY A 228 20.49 -1.39 29.13
CA GLY A 228 21.85 -1.96 29.03
C GLY A 228 22.85 -0.93 28.53
#